data_AF-A0A7Y9XBN9-F1
#
_entry.id   AF-A0A7Y9XBN9-F1
#
_cell.length_a   1.000
_cell.length_b   1.000
_cell.length_c   1.000
_cell.angle_alpha   90.00
_cell.angle_beta   90.00
_cell.angle_gamma   90.00
#
_symmetry.space_group_name_H-M   'P 1'
#
loop_
_entity.id
_entity.type
_entity.pdbx_description
1 polymer ?
#
loop_
_entity_poly.entity_id
_entity_poly.type
_entity_poly.pdbx_seq_one_letter_code
_entity_poly.pdbx_strand_id
1 'polypeptide(L)'
;MSDTPMRDRFSHDEITVALLKELDRYGPGGLIFANRSEDRYDTTHARSVDWTRPKVVIYGRGDLAHDLDFYDGDWQEIAAGLTGNAHDEIDRWTEQTMATSALVRTLREDMRCHGMYLDHRPRYGLTDDGGIRTDDTFALRGEPRITFTACCVQHRPASLLASLDMYDQGHFVTTWTQRVTHTAPPRFVREAPLRAQLYLDLRP
;
A
#
# COMPACT_ATOMS: atom_id res chain seq x y z
N MET A 1 -10.20 28.58 -6.03
CA MET A 1 -8.86 27.98 -6.18
C MET A 1 -8.77 27.49 -7.61
N SER A 2 -7.71 27.83 -8.34
CA SER A 2 -7.51 27.39 -9.72
C SER A 2 -7.49 25.87 -9.75
N ASP A 3 -8.35 25.26 -10.57
CA ASP A 3 -8.52 23.82 -10.71
C ASP A 3 -7.47 23.27 -11.68
N THR A 4 -6.19 23.42 -11.28
CA THR A 4 -5.06 22.93 -12.07
C THR A 4 -4.96 21.41 -11.84
N PRO A 5 -5.04 20.59 -12.91
CA PRO A 5 -4.88 19.13 -12.82
C PRO A 5 -3.62 18.76 -12.02
N MET A 6 -3.64 17.66 -11.26
CA MET A 6 -2.44 17.28 -10.52
C MET A 6 -1.28 16.97 -11.44
N ARG A 7 -1.54 16.41 -12.63
CA ARG A 7 -0.49 16.22 -13.65
C ARG A 7 0.33 17.48 -13.89
N ASP A 8 -0.32 18.63 -14.04
CA ASP A 8 0.37 19.90 -14.35
C ASP A 8 1.22 20.39 -13.16
N ARG A 9 0.82 20.05 -11.93
CA ARG A 9 1.55 20.43 -10.71
C ARG A 9 2.85 19.66 -10.54
N PHE A 10 2.85 18.37 -10.89
CA PHE A 10 4.02 17.49 -10.79
C PHE A 10 4.86 17.46 -12.07
N SER A 11 4.49 18.23 -13.09
CA SER A 11 5.16 18.26 -14.41
C SER A 11 6.65 18.62 -14.37
N HIS A 12 7.13 19.24 -13.29
CA HIS A 12 8.52 19.66 -13.10
C HIS A 12 9.27 18.78 -12.09
N ASP A 13 8.62 17.78 -11.51
CA ASP A 13 9.25 16.84 -10.57
C ASP A 13 9.27 15.42 -11.12
N GLU A 14 10.32 14.68 -10.75
CA GLU A 14 10.62 13.37 -11.31
C GLU A 14 10.98 12.38 -10.21
N ILE A 15 10.63 11.12 -10.43
CA ILE A 15 11.05 10.03 -9.54
C ILE A 15 12.44 9.61 -9.96
N THR A 16 13.44 10.09 -9.22
CA THR A 16 14.85 9.88 -9.55
C THR A 16 15.39 8.56 -9.00
N VAL A 17 16.51 8.09 -9.59
CA VAL A 17 17.29 6.95 -9.03
C VAL A 17 17.71 7.20 -7.58
N ALA A 18 18.02 8.45 -7.20
CA ALA A 18 18.37 8.78 -5.82
C ALA A 18 17.18 8.53 -4.87
N LEU A 19 15.97 8.90 -5.28
CA LEU A 19 14.73 8.64 -4.54
C LEU A 19 14.46 7.14 -4.43
N LEU A 20 14.66 6.36 -5.51
CA LEU A 20 14.53 4.90 -5.48
C LEU A 20 15.56 4.22 -4.57
N LYS A 21 16.81 4.70 -4.56
CA LYS A 21 17.83 4.20 -3.62
C LYS A 21 17.55 4.61 -2.18
N GLU A 22 16.89 5.74 -1.95
CA GLU A 22 16.40 6.09 -0.62
C GLU A 22 15.26 5.17 -0.18
N LEU A 23 14.29 4.92 -1.07
CA LEU A 23 13.24 3.94 -0.86
C LEU A 23 13.82 2.56 -0.50
N ASP A 24 14.84 2.10 -1.24
CA ASP A 24 15.54 0.84 -0.97
C ASP A 24 16.15 0.79 0.43
N ARG A 25 16.84 1.86 0.82
CA ARG A 25 17.47 1.98 2.15
C ARG A 25 16.47 1.96 3.31
N TYR A 26 15.24 2.41 3.11
CA TYR A 26 14.20 2.28 4.13
C TYR A 26 13.83 0.81 4.40
N GLY A 27 13.99 -0.05 3.40
CA GLY A 27 13.57 -1.44 3.47
C GLY A 27 12.04 -1.59 3.49
N PRO A 28 11.54 -2.74 3.99
CA PRO A 28 10.12 -3.05 3.99
C PRO A 28 9.25 -1.97 4.64
N GLY A 29 8.20 -1.56 3.95
CA GLY A 29 7.36 -0.44 4.33
C GLY A 29 7.91 0.94 3.94
N GLY A 30 8.98 1.01 3.16
CA GLY A 30 9.36 2.23 2.46
C GLY A 30 8.34 2.56 1.37
N LEU A 31 7.98 3.84 1.24
CA LEU A 31 6.96 4.32 0.32
C LEU A 31 7.35 5.66 -0.31
N ILE A 32 7.02 5.85 -1.58
CA ILE A 32 7.01 7.15 -2.27
C ILE A 32 5.57 7.67 -2.29
N PHE A 33 5.39 8.93 -1.90
CA PHE A 33 4.10 9.62 -1.93
C PHE A 33 4.16 10.86 -2.82
N ALA A 34 3.01 11.23 -3.39
CA ALA A 34 2.83 12.56 -3.96
C ALA A 34 2.46 13.55 -2.85
N ASN A 35 3.37 14.48 -2.55
CA ASN A 35 3.15 15.57 -1.62
C ASN A 35 2.44 16.73 -2.31
N ARG A 36 1.11 16.77 -2.16
CA ARG A 36 0.24 17.76 -2.80
C ARG A 36 0.43 19.20 -2.32
N SER A 37 1.07 19.43 -1.17
CA SER A 37 1.34 20.79 -0.69
C SER A 37 2.59 21.39 -1.30
N GLU A 38 3.56 20.54 -1.65
CA GLU A 38 4.87 20.96 -2.13
C GLU A 38 5.11 20.59 -3.60
N ASP A 39 4.12 19.93 -4.22
CA ASP A 39 4.13 19.49 -5.63
C ASP A 39 5.37 18.66 -5.98
N ARG A 40 5.74 17.76 -5.06
CA ARG A 40 6.90 16.88 -5.18
C ARG A 40 6.65 15.44 -4.71
N TYR A 41 7.49 14.52 -5.15
CA TYR A 41 7.55 13.15 -4.67
C TYR A 41 8.48 13.04 -3.47
N ASP A 42 7.96 12.50 -2.36
CA ASP A 42 8.73 12.32 -1.12
C ASP A 42 8.75 10.84 -0.72
N THR A 43 9.88 10.40 -0.19
CA THR A 43 10.02 9.10 0.46
C THR A 43 9.70 9.20 1.95
N THR A 44 9.00 8.20 2.47
CA THR A 44 8.84 8.02 3.92
C THR A 44 8.63 6.54 4.23
N HIS A 45 8.60 6.23 5.50
CA HIS A 45 8.33 4.88 5.97
C HIS A 45 6.90 4.78 6.48
N ALA A 46 6.15 3.76 6.03
CA ALA A 46 4.78 3.44 6.41
C ALA A 46 4.50 3.48 7.93
N ARG A 47 5.51 3.22 8.77
CA ARG A 47 5.37 3.32 10.24
C ARG A 47 5.10 4.74 10.73
N SER A 48 5.55 5.74 9.98
CA SER A 48 5.45 7.18 10.28
C SER A 48 4.26 7.85 9.60
N VAL A 49 3.50 7.09 8.80
CA VAL A 49 2.36 7.61 8.04
C VAL A 49 1.10 7.53 8.90
N ASP A 50 0.39 8.66 9.01
CA ASP A 50 -0.98 8.71 9.52
C ASP A 50 -1.94 8.25 8.42
N TRP A 51 -2.39 7.00 8.49
CA TRP A 51 -3.29 6.40 7.51
C TRP A 51 -4.75 6.81 7.70
N THR A 52 -5.10 7.52 8.78
CA THR A 52 -6.45 8.04 8.97
C THR A 52 -6.80 9.12 7.95
N ARG A 53 -5.77 9.75 7.37
CA ARG A 53 -5.86 10.73 6.29
C ARG A 53 -5.55 10.06 4.94
N PRO A 54 -6.19 10.51 3.84
CA PRO A 54 -5.85 10.01 2.52
C PRO A 54 -4.41 10.38 2.15
N LYS A 55 -3.68 9.40 1.62
CA LYS A 55 -2.29 9.54 1.18
C LYS A 55 -2.12 8.87 -0.17
N VAL A 56 -1.68 9.63 -1.17
CA VAL A 56 -1.49 9.13 -2.54
C VAL A 56 -0.13 8.44 -2.59
N VAL A 57 -0.13 7.13 -2.37
CA VAL A 57 1.05 6.28 -2.52
C VAL A 57 1.31 6.10 -4.01
N ILE A 58 2.53 6.37 -4.44
CA ILE A 58 2.96 6.23 -5.84
C ILE A 58 3.66 4.90 -6.07
N TYR A 59 4.45 4.48 -5.09
CA TYR A 59 5.31 3.33 -5.22
C TYR A 59 5.75 2.85 -3.85
N GLY A 60 5.89 1.54 -3.66
CA GLY A 60 6.39 0.94 -2.42
C GLY A 60 7.69 0.18 -2.62
N ARG A 61 8.38 -0.15 -1.51
CA ARG A 61 9.62 -0.94 -1.57
C ARG A 61 9.40 -2.31 -2.19
N GLY A 62 8.26 -2.95 -1.96
CA GLY A 62 7.90 -4.22 -2.57
C GLY A 62 7.75 -4.11 -4.09
N ASP A 63 7.20 -2.99 -4.59
CA ASP A 63 7.13 -2.73 -6.03
C ASP A 63 8.54 -2.58 -6.62
N LEU A 64 9.43 -1.84 -5.94
CA LEU A 64 10.83 -1.70 -6.34
C LEU A 64 11.56 -3.05 -6.37
N ALA A 65 11.29 -3.95 -5.41
CA ALA A 65 11.92 -5.27 -5.39
C ALA A 65 11.53 -6.09 -6.62
N HIS A 66 10.24 -6.06 -6.95
CA HIS A 66 9.71 -6.73 -8.13
C HIS A 66 10.28 -6.16 -9.43
N ASP A 67 10.29 -4.84 -9.56
CA ASP A 67 10.76 -4.20 -10.80
C ASP A 67 12.29 -4.34 -10.97
N LEU A 68 13.07 -4.34 -9.88
CA LEU A 68 14.50 -4.65 -9.97
C LEU A 68 14.78 -6.07 -10.46
N ASP A 69 13.94 -7.04 -10.10
CA ASP A 69 14.03 -8.40 -10.65
C ASP A 69 13.61 -8.43 -12.13
N PHE A 70 12.52 -7.76 -12.48
CA PHE A 70 11.99 -7.73 -13.83
C PHE A 70 12.89 -6.99 -14.84
N TYR A 71 13.51 -5.89 -14.43
CA TYR A 71 14.39 -5.05 -15.27
C TYR A 71 15.89 -5.35 -15.05
N ASP A 72 16.25 -6.54 -14.53
CA ASP A 72 17.64 -6.97 -14.32
C ASP A 72 18.51 -5.93 -13.57
N GLY A 73 17.90 -5.21 -12.62
CA GLY A 73 18.56 -4.18 -11.82
C GLY A 73 18.75 -2.82 -12.50
N ASP A 74 18.08 -2.55 -13.62
CA ASP A 74 18.14 -1.25 -14.31
C ASP A 74 17.35 -0.16 -13.56
N TRP A 75 18.04 0.55 -12.67
CA TRP A 75 17.47 1.64 -11.89
C TRP A 75 16.98 2.81 -12.75
N GLN A 76 17.65 3.09 -13.87
CA GLN A 76 17.32 4.21 -14.73
C GLN A 76 16.01 3.96 -15.47
N GLU A 77 15.83 2.75 -16.01
CA GLU A 77 14.60 2.34 -16.67
C GLU A 77 13.42 2.41 -15.70
N ILE A 78 13.58 1.90 -14.48
CA ILE A 78 12.53 1.95 -13.44
C ILE A 78 12.17 3.40 -13.10
N ALA A 79 13.17 4.27 -12.89
CA ALA A 79 12.94 5.68 -12.57
C ALA A 79 12.18 6.42 -13.68
N ALA A 80 12.59 6.23 -14.93
CA ALA A 80 11.96 6.84 -16.10
C ALA A 80 10.53 6.32 -16.31
N GLY A 81 10.35 5.00 -16.28
CA GLY A 81 9.04 4.36 -16.43
C GLY A 81 8.06 4.74 -15.32
N LEU A 82 8.53 4.79 -14.08
CA LEU A 82 7.72 5.20 -12.93
C LEU A 82 7.35 6.70 -12.99
N THR A 83 8.27 7.56 -13.43
CA THR A 83 7.97 8.99 -13.62
C THR A 83 6.88 9.19 -14.67
N GLY A 84 7.02 8.55 -15.84
CA GLY A 84 6.01 8.62 -16.90
C GLY A 84 4.64 8.10 -16.44
N ASN A 85 4.62 6.93 -15.81
CA ASN A 85 3.38 6.34 -15.27
C ASN A 85 2.75 7.23 -14.19
N ALA A 86 3.56 7.78 -13.28
CA ALA A 86 3.08 8.69 -12.26
C ALA A 86 2.45 9.94 -12.86
N HIS A 87 3.08 10.57 -13.86
CA HIS A 87 2.50 11.75 -14.52
C HIS A 87 1.18 11.46 -15.23
N ASP A 88 1.07 10.30 -15.88
CA ASP A 88 -0.16 9.94 -16.61
C ASP A 88 -1.31 9.54 -15.68
N GLU A 89 -0.99 9.00 -14.49
CA GLU A 89 -2.00 8.35 -13.63
C GLU A 89 -2.27 9.07 -12.29
N ILE A 90 -1.51 10.14 -11.97
CA ILE A 90 -1.59 10.80 -10.66
C ILE A 90 -3.00 11.33 -10.33
N ASP A 91 -3.72 11.87 -11.31
CA ASP A 91 -5.08 12.36 -11.12
C ASP A 91 -6.00 11.21 -10.71
N ARG A 92 -5.96 10.09 -11.45
CA ARG A 92 -6.75 8.89 -11.14
C ARG A 92 -6.39 8.31 -9.77
N TRP A 93 -5.10 8.18 -9.45
CA TRP A 93 -4.68 7.67 -8.14
C TRP A 93 -5.14 8.58 -7.00
N THR A 94 -5.17 9.89 -7.24
CA THR A 94 -5.67 10.86 -6.27
C THR A 94 -7.15 10.69 -6.06
N GLU A 95 -7.96 10.64 -7.13
CA GLU A 95 -9.39 10.41 -7.03
C GLU A 95 -9.72 9.12 -6.27
N GLN A 96 -9.04 8.02 -6.60
CA GLN A 96 -9.21 6.72 -5.94
C GLN A 96 -8.80 6.77 -4.47
N THR A 97 -7.69 7.44 -4.15
CA THR A 97 -7.24 7.64 -2.77
C THR A 97 -8.25 8.46 -1.96
N MET A 98 -8.80 9.53 -2.54
CA MET A 98 -9.81 10.37 -1.88
C MET A 98 -11.13 9.62 -1.70
N ALA A 99 -11.49 8.75 -2.64
CA ALA A 99 -12.67 7.90 -2.57
C ALA A 99 -12.51 6.70 -1.62
N THR A 100 -11.29 6.37 -1.20
CA THR A 100 -11.04 5.32 -0.21
C THR A 100 -11.85 5.63 1.06
N SER A 101 -12.49 4.63 1.65
CA SER A 101 -13.34 4.90 2.82
C SER A 101 -12.56 5.01 4.13
N ALA A 102 -13.23 5.59 5.13
CA ALA A 102 -12.69 5.67 6.47
C ALA A 102 -12.41 4.28 7.07
N LEU A 103 -13.23 3.27 6.77
CA LEU A 103 -13.02 1.90 7.29
C LEU A 103 -11.74 1.27 6.73
N VAL A 104 -11.45 1.45 5.43
CA VAL A 104 -10.19 0.96 4.83
C VAL A 104 -8.99 1.70 5.42
N ARG A 105 -9.10 3.03 5.60
CA ARG A 105 -8.06 3.82 6.26
C ARG A 105 -7.79 3.38 7.71
N THR A 106 -8.84 3.13 8.49
CA THR A 106 -8.73 2.58 9.84
C THR A 106 -8.11 1.18 9.83
N LEU A 107 -8.45 0.32 8.86
CA LEU A 107 -7.81 -0.99 8.70
C LEU A 107 -6.30 -0.85 8.46
N ARG A 108 -5.87 0.04 7.55
CA ARG A 108 -4.44 0.31 7.31
C ARG A 108 -3.73 0.82 8.56
N GLU A 109 -4.39 1.68 9.33
CA GLU A 109 -3.85 2.19 10.59
C GLU A 109 -3.73 1.09 11.64
N ASP A 110 -4.73 0.20 11.77
CA ASP A 110 -4.67 -0.97 12.64
C ASP A 110 -3.52 -1.90 12.20
N MET A 111 -3.36 -2.16 10.89
CA MET A 111 -2.25 -2.96 10.35
C MET A 111 -0.89 -2.36 10.76
N ARG A 112 -0.71 -1.04 10.59
CA ARG A 112 0.50 -0.31 11.00
C ARG A 112 0.77 -0.46 12.51
N CYS A 113 -0.25 -0.30 13.34
CA CYS A 113 -0.15 -0.45 14.80
C CYS A 113 0.30 -1.86 15.21
N HIS A 114 -0.07 -2.87 14.43
CA HIS A 114 0.31 -4.27 14.63
C HIS A 114 1.60 -4.68 13.90
N GLY A 115 2.39 -3.71 13.43
CA GLY A 115 3.70 -3.97 12.83
C GLY A 115 3.64 -4.53 11.41
N MET A 116 2.50 -4.45 10.74
CA MET A 116 2.34 -4.79 9.33
C MET A 116 2.36 -3.48 8.53
N TYR A 117 3.41 -3.31 7.73
CA TYR A 117 3.69 -2.06 7.04
C TYR A 117 3.35 -2.17 5.56
N LEU A 118 2.54 -1.23 5.05
CA LEU A 118 2.18 -1.19 3.64
C LEU A 118 3.46 -1.11 2.81
N ASP A 119 3.66 -2.06 1.91
CA ASP A 119 4.92 -2.29 1.21
C ASP A 119 4.81 -2.12 -0.31
N HIS A 120 3.59 -2.16 -0.84
CA HIS A 120 3.27 -1.90 -2.24
C HIS A 120 2.27 -0.74 -2.36
N ARG A 121 2.22 -0.12 -3.55
CA ARG A 121 1.14 0.79 -3.90
C ARG A 121 -0.22 0.07 -3.81
N PRO A 122 -1.20 0.65 -3.11
CA PRO A 122 -2.57 0.15 -3.13
C PRO A 122 -3.13 0.01 -4.55
N ARG A 123 -3.88 -1.06 -4.79
CA ARG A 123 -4.62 -1.25 -6.04
C ARG A 123 -6.09 -0.99 -5.80
N TYR A 124 -6.70 -0.25 -6.70
CA TYR A 124 -8.10 0.15 -6.62
C TYR A 124 -8.86 -0.38 -7.82
N GLY A 125 -10.05 -0.90 -7.59
CA GLY A 125 -10.89 -1.44 -8.64
C GLY A 125 -12.37 -1.40 -8.29
N LEU A 126 -13.18 -1.90 -9.22
CA LEU A 126 -14.59 -2.17 -9.01
C LEU A 126 -14.80 -3.68 -9.13
N THR A 127 -15.70 -4.20 -8.31
CA THR A 127 -16.25 -5.55 -8.44
C THR A 127 -17.39 -5.56 -9.45
N ASP A 128 -17.73 -6.73 -10.00
CA ASP A 128 -18.78 -6.87 -11.03
C ASP A 128 -20.15 -6.39 -10.55
N ASP A 129 -20.41 -6.48 -9.25
CA ASP A 129 -21.63 -6.00 -8.59
C ASP A 129 -21.51 -4.55 -8.08
N GLY A 130 -20.48 -3.82 -8.52
CA GLY A 130 -20.31 -2.38 -8.31
C GLY A 130 -19.73 -1.98 -6.94
N GLY A 131 -19.24 -2.93 -6.14
CA GLY A 131 -18.50 -2.62 -4.92
C GLY A 131 -17.11 -2.05 -5.20
N ILE A 132 -16.69 -1.07 -4.41
CA ILE A 132 -15.34 -0.51 -4.47
C ILE A 132 -14.37 -1.51 -3.84
N ARG A 133 -13.35 -1.92 -4.61
CA ARG A 133 -12.31 -2.85 -4.18
C ARG A 133 -11.01 -2.10 -3.91
N THR A 134 -10.33 -2.45 -2.82
CA THR A 134 -8.98 -2.01 -2.49
C THR A 134 -8.14 -3.21 -2.09
N ASP A 135 -7.02 -3.42 -2.78
CA ASP A 135 -6.04 -4.44 -2.44
C ASP A 135 -4.76 -3.76 -1.93
N ASP A 136 -4.38 -4.08 -0.70
CA ASP A 136 -3.19 -3.55 -0.04
C ASP A 136 -2.24 -4.71 0.29
N THR A 137 -0.94 -4.52 0.10
CA THR A 137 0.07 -5.53 0.48
C THR A 137 1.01 -4.97 1.54
N PHE A 138 1.22 -5.74 2.61
CA PHE A 138 1.97 -5.35 3.80
C PHE A 138 3.09 -6.34 4.06
N ALA A 139 4.22 -5.87 4.57
CA ALA A 139 5.28 -6.70 5.12
C ALA A 139 5.24 -6.69 6.65
N LEU A 140 5.50 -7.83 7.28
CA LEU A 140 5.61 -7.92 8.74
C LEU A 140 6.97 -7.39 9.19
N ARG A 141 6.99 -6.38 10.07
CA ARG A 141 8.21 -5.69 10.52
C ARG A 141 9.30 -6.64 11.02
N GLY A 142 8.93 -7.60 11.87
CA GLY A 142 9.89 -8.49 12.54
C GLY A 142 10.39 -9.62 11.64
N GLU A 143 9.65 -9.93 10.57
CA GLU A 143 9.96 -11.01 9.64
C GLU A 143 9.41 -10.65 8.26
N PRO A 144 10.13 -9.80 7.49
CA PRO A 144 9.62 -9.25 6.23
C PRO A 144 9.37 -10.28 5.13
N ARG A 145 9.85 -11.51 5.28
CA ARG A 145 9.50 -12.61 4.37
C ARG A 145 8.02 -12.99 4.50
N ILE A 146 7.39 -12.70 5.65
CA ILE A 146 5.96 -12.83 5.86
C ILE A 146 5.29 -11.55 5.35
N THR A 147 4.45 -11.71 4.34
CA THR A 147 3.63 -10.63 3.80
C THR A 147 2.16 -10.93 3.99
N PHE A 148 1.36 -9.88 3.98
CA PHE A 148 -0.09 -9.96 4.05
C PHE A 148 -0.72 -9.17 2.92
N THR A 149 -1.71 -9.75 2.26
CA THR A 149 -2.54 -9.01 1.29
C THR A 149 -3.93 -8.83 1.88
N ALA A 150 -4.31 -7.58 2.11
CA ALA A 150 -5.67 -7.23 2.52
C ALA A 150 -6.50 -6.90 1.29
N CYS A 151 -7.57 -7.65 1.04
CA CYS A 151 -8.58 -7.32 0.04
C CYS A 151 -9.82 -6.78 0.73
N CYS A 152 -10.22 -5.58 0.34
CA CYS A 152 -11.30 -4.82 0.96
C CYS A 152 -12.35 -4.49 -0.09
N VAL A 153 -13.57 -5.02 0.07
CA VAL A 153 -14.71 -4.72 -0.82
C VAL A 153 -15.80 -3.98 -0.05
N GLN A 154 -16.22 -2.84 -0.60
CA GLN A 154 -17.21 -1.97 0.01
C GLN A 154 -18.37 -1.65 -0.93
N HIS A 155 -19.57 -2.10 -0.54
CA HIS A 155 -20.83 -1.70 -1.19
C HIS A 155 -21.56 -0.58 -0.46
N ARG A 156 -21.27 -0.37 0.84
CA ARG A 156 -21.96 0.61 1.68
C ARG A 156 -20.98 1.36 2.58
N PRO A 157 -21.17 2.66 2.87
CA PRO A 157 -20.23 3.45 3.64
C PRO A 157 -19.88 2.88 5.03
N ALA A 158 -20.84 2.25 5.71
CA ALA A 158 -20.70 1.78 7.09
C ALA A 158 -20.20 0.31 7.23
N SER A 159 -19.89 -0.36 6.13
CA SER A 159 -19.55 -1.79 6.15
C SER A 159 -18.54 -2.14 5.07
N LEU A 160 -17.55 -2.93 5.45
CA LEU A 160 -16.50 -3.45 4.58
C LEU A 160 -16.46 -4.97 4.70
N LEU A 161 -16.39 -5.69 3.58
CA LEU A 161 -15.96 -7.09 3.60
C LEU A 161 -14.44 -7.08 3.41
N ALA A 162 -13.71 -7.62 4.37
CA ALA A 162 -12.25 -7.67 4.33
C ALA A 162 -11.77 -9.11 4.41
N SER A 163 -10.82 -9.49 3.55
CA SER A 163 -9.98 -10.66 3.74
C SER A 163 -8.53 -10.24 3.96
N LEU A 164 -7.79 -11.06 4.70
CA LEU A 164 -6.36 -10.93 4.91
C LEU A 164 -5.70 -12.27 4.63
N ASP A 165 -4.93 -12.31 3.56
CA ASP A 165 -4.17 -13.47 3.13
C ASP A 165 -2.75 -13.34 3.66
N MET A 166 -2.20 -14.40 4.24
CA MET A 166 -0.82 -14.46 4.71
C MET A 166 0.02 -15.27 3.73
N TYR A 167 1.20 -14.77 3.42
CA TYR A 167 2.17 -15.42 2.54
C TYR A 167 3.53 -15.54 3.27
N ASP A 168 4.28 -16.60 2.95
CA ASP A 168 5.69 -16.76 3.34
C ASP A 168 6.54 -16.88 2.08
N GLN A 169 7.39 -15.89 1.82
CA GLN A 169 8.22 -15.82 0.62
C GLN A 169 7.39 -15.95 -0.67
N GLY A 170 6.21 -15.30 -0.70
CA GLY A 170 5.29 -15.36 -1.83
C GLY A 170 4.42 -16.61 -1.91
N HIS A 171 4.62 -17.61 -1.04
CA HIS A 171 3.76 -18.79 -0.97
C HIS A 171 2.58 -18.55 -0.03
N PHE A 172 1.36 -18.79 -0.53
CA PHE A 172 0.15 -18.68 0.29
C PHE A 172 0.19 -19.63 1.49
N VAL A 173 -0.19 -19.13 2.66
CA VAL A 173 -0.26 -19.90 3.90
C VAL A 173 -1.71 -20.06 4.37
N THR A 174 -2.44 -18.95 4.53
CA THR A 174 -3.82 -18.96 5.05
C THR A 174 -4.55 -17.67 4.72
N THR A 175 -5.88 -17.68 4.83
CA THR A 175 -6.74 -16.50 4.70
C THR A 175 -7.64 -16.34 5.92
N TRP A 176 -7.97 -15.10 6.26
CA TRP A 176 -9.01 -14.76 7.24
C TRP A 176 -9.96 -13.74 6.64
N THR A 177 -11.27 -14.01 6.73
CA THR A 177 -12.30 -13.12 6.20
C THR A 177 -13.23 -12.66 7.30
N GLN A 178 -13.53 -11.36 7.34
CA GLN A 178 -14.47 -10.79 8.29
C GLN A 178 -15.21 -9.62 7.66
N ARG A 179 -16.46 -9.45 8.08
CA ARG A 179 -17.15 -8.17 7.91
C ARG A 179 -16.65 -7.18 8.96
N VAL A 180 -16.21 -6.01 8.51
CA VAL A 180 -15.71 -4.91 9.33
C VAL A 180 -16.74 -3.78 9.34
N THR A 181 -17.06 -3.31 10.53
CA THR A 181 -17.90 -2.14 10.78
C THR A 181 -17.27 -1.30 11.89
N HIS A 182 -17.78 -0.09 12.14
CA HIS A 182 -17.32 0.73 13.25
C HIS A 182 -17.44 0.05 14.63
N THR A 183 -18.42 -0.83 14.81
CA THR A 183 -18.66 -1.55 16.08
C THR A 183 -18.07 -2.96 16.11
N ALA A 184 -17.60 -3.46 14.97
CA ALA A 184 -16.97 -4.76 14.82
C ALA A 184 -15.62 -4.61 14.10
N PRO A 185 -14.56 -4.17 14.81
CA PRO A 185 -13.23 -4.00 14.22
C PRO A 185 -12.65 -5.35 13.76
N PRO A 186 -11.65 -5.33 12.86
CA PRO A 186 -11.08 -6.52 12.24
C PRO A 186 -10.19 -7.27 13.25
N ARG A 187 -10.71 -8.34 13.88
CA ARG A 187 -9.95 -9.11 14.88
C ARG A 187 -8.74 -9.80 14.26
N PHE A 188 -8.88 -10.25 13.02
CA PHE A 188 -7.83 -10.95 12.28
C PHE A 188 -6.55 -10.11 12.13
N VAL A 189 -6.64 -8.77 12.02
CA VAL A 189 -5.47 -7.89 11.97
C VAL A 189 -4.67 -7.94 13.27
N ARG A 190 -5.36 -7.95 14.40
CA ARG A 190 -4.72 -7.94 15.72
C ARG A 190 -4.06 -9.28 16.04
N GLU A 191 -4.64 -10.36 15.53
CA GLU A 191 -4.18 -11.73 15.73
C GLU A 191 -3.10 -12.15 14.71
N ALA A 192 -3.05 -11.50 13.54
CA ALA A 192 -2.17 -11.88 12.43
C ALA A 192 -0.68 -12.00 12.82
N PRO A 193 -0.07 -11.06 13.56
CA PRO A 193 1.33 -11.20 13.97
C PRO A 193 1.59 -12.42 14.86
N LEU A 194 0.67 -12.71 15.81
CA LEU A 194 0.78 -13.89 16.67
C LEU A 194 0.63 -15.18 15.85
N ARG A 195 -0.32 -15.21 14.92
CA ARG A 195 -0.53 -16.37 14.03
C ARG A 195 0.67 -16.60 13.11
N ALA A 196 1.29 -15.54 12.60
CA ALA A 196 2.53 -15.62 11.84
C ALA A 196 3.66 -16.20 12.70
N GLN A 197 3.83 -15.74 13.94
CA GLN A 197 4.82 -16.30 14.85
C GLN A 197 4.59 -17.79 15.12
N LEU A 198 3.35 -18.19 15.42
CA LEU A 198 3.00 -19.61 15.61
C LEU A 198 3.31 -20.45 14.37
N TYR A 199 3.05 -19.93 13.17
CA TYR A 199 3.41 -20.61 11.92
C TYR A 199 4.93 -20.80 11.79
N LEU A 200 5.72 -19.79 12.15
CA LEU A 200 7.19 -19.86 12.12
C LEU A 200 7.74 -20.84 13.16
N ASP A 201 7.17 -20.88 14.36
CA ASP A 201 7.61 -21.76 15.45
C ASP A 201 7.32 -23.24 15.16
N LEU A 202 6.28 -23.52 14.37
CA LEU A 202 5.85 -24.87 13.99
C LEU A 202 6.48 -25.36 12.68
N ARG A 203 7.34 -24.55 12.04
CA ARG A 203 8.04 -24.95 10.82
C ARG A 203 9.10 -26.02 11.18
N PRO A 204 9.11 -27.18 10.50
CA PRO A 204 10.11 -28.22 10.72
C PRO A 204 11.52 -27.80 10.28
#